data_AF-A0A4R9Q051-F1
#
_entry.id   AF-A0A4R9Q051-F1
#
_cell.length_a   1.000
_cell.length_b   1.000
_cell.length_c   1.000
_cell.angle_alpha   90.00
_cell.angle_beta   90.00
_cell.angle_gamma   90.00
#
_symmetry.space_group_name_H-M   'P 1'
#
loop_
_entity.id
_entity.type
_entity.pdbx_description
1 polymer ?
#
loop_
_entity_poly.entity_id
_entity_poly.type
_entity_poly.pdbx_seq_one_letter_code
_entity_poly.pdbx_strand_id
1 'polypeptide(L)'
;QYAHVPEPLALWDVWTKIAAGPVAFEAPSAGFALDWLTLQAWRRRDVGFATLTHAAGVSSTGDPALDSRLPFDESYRIPERTATQVARAKLRGSRIIVIGTSVVRAL
;
A
#
# COMPACT_ATOMS: atom_id res chain seq x y z
N GLN A 1 -1.48 -21.22 -8.78
CA GLN A 1 -2.39 -21.15 -9.94
C GLN A 1 -3.35 -20.02 -9.68
N TYR A 2 -3.43 -19.03 -10.57
CA TYR A 2 -4.44 -17.96 -10.46
C TYR A 2 -5.75 -18.48 -11.05
N ALA A 3 -6.85 -18.28 -10.34
CA ALA A 3 -8.19 -18.58 -10.82
C ALA A 3 -8.93 -17.26 -11.01
N HIS A 4 -9.62 -17.10 -12.14
CA HIS A 4 -10.51 -15.97 -12.34
C HIS A 4 -11.74 -16.15 -11.46
N VAL A 5 -12.07 -15.12 -10.68
CA VAL A 5 -13.31 -15.04 -9.92
C VAL A 5 -14.36 -14.41 -10.83
N PRO A 6 -15.41 -15.14 -11.25
CA PRO A 6 -16.42 -14.60 -12.15
C PRO A 6 -17.35 -13.61 -11.45
N GLU A 7 -17.46 -13.69 -10.12
CA GLU A 7 -18.26 -12.76 -9.33
C GLU A 7 -17.56 -11.39 -9.23
N PRO A 8 -18.31 -10.28 -9.37
CA PRO A 8 -17.77 -8.96 -9.10
C PRO A 8 -17.29 -8.85 -7.65
N LEU A 9 -16.03 -8.45 -7.47
CA LEU A 9 -15.49 -8.08 -6.16
C LEU A 9 -15.71 -6.60 -5.90
N ALA A 10 -16.08 -6.27 -4.66
CA ALA A 10 -16.04 -4.91 -4.20
C ALA A 10 -14.59 -4.50 -3.88
N LEU A 11 -14.26 -3.22 -4.03
CA LEU A 11 -12.90 -2.72 -3.77
C LEU A 11 -12.43 -2.91 -2.32
N TRP A 12 -13.34 -3.14 -1.37
CA TRP A 12 -13.00 -3.45 0.02
C TRP A 12 -12.74 -4.94 0.27
N ASP A 13 -13.06 -5.83 -0.66
CA ASP A 13 -12.80 -7.27 -0.51
C ASP A 13 -11.30 -7.58 -0.52
N VAL A 14 -10.48 -6.67 -1.04
CA VAL A 14 -9.01 -6.76 -1.06
C VAL A 14 -8.33 -5.95 0.06
N TRP A 15 -9.09 -5.45 1.03
CA TRP A 15 -8.50 -4.69 2.14
C TRP A 15 -7.71 -5.57 3.11
N THR A 16 -6.60 -5.03 3.58
CA THR A 16 -5.88 -5.57 4.75
C THR A 16 -6.35 -4.87 6.01
N LYS A 17 -5.95 -5.39 7.18
CA LYS A 17 -6.30 -4.82 8.50
C LYS A 17 -5.88 -3.36 8.68
N ILE A 18 -4.97 -2.86 7.85
CA ILE A 18 -4.41 -1.50 7.92
C ILE A 18 -4.77 -0.63 6.71
N ALA A 19 -5.64 -1.12 5.81
CA ALA A 19 -6.11 -0.36 4.65
C ALA A 19 -7.02 0.80 5.09
N ALA A 20 -6.98 1.89 4.34
CA ALA A 20 -7.72 3.12 4.68
C ALA A 20 -8.68 3.61 3.58
N GLY A 21 -8.59 3.09 2.36
CA GLY A 21 -9.44 3.53 1.26
C GLY A 21 -9.50 2.53 0.10
N PRO A 22 -10.60 2.50 -0.66
CA PRO A 22 -10.83 1.57 -1.76
C PRO A 22 -10.18 2.10 -3.04
N VAL A 23 -8.86 2.02 -3.14
CA VAL A 23 -8.10 2.63 -4.26
C VAL A 23 -7.34 1.63 -5.12
N ALA A 24 -7.38 0.34 -4.77
CA ALA A 24 -6.63 -0.70 -5.45
C ALA A 24 -7.52 -1.91 -5.71
N PHE A 25 -7.29 -2.55 -6.86
CA PHE A 25 -7.97 -3.79 -7.28
C PHE A 25 -7.33 -5.05 -6.68
N GLU A 26 -6.10 -4.93 -6.16
CA GLU A 26 -5.36 -5.99 -5.51
C GLU A 26 -4.97 -5.61 -4.09
N ALA A 27 -4.90 -6.61 -3.23
CA ALA A 27 -4.52 -6.40 -1.85
C ALA A 27 -3.02 -6.05 -1.74
N PRO A 28 -2.63 -5.07 -0.89
CA PRO A 28 -1.23 -4.82 -0.60
C PRO A 28 -0.66 -5.95 0.26
N SER A 29 -0.22 -7.03 -0.40
CA SER A 29 0.10 -8.33 0.23
C SER A 29 1.19 -8.28 1.30
N ALA A 30 2.16 -7.37 1.20
CA ALA A 30 3.14 -7.13 2.26
C ALA A 30 2.49 -6.69 3.59
N GLY A 31 1.29 -6.11 3.54
CA GLY A 31 0.47 -5.75 4.69
C GLY A 31 -0.29 -6.92 5.32
N PHE A 32 -0.32 -8.12 4.71
CA PHE A 32 -0.97 -9.29 5.31
C PHE A 32 -0.33 -9.73 6.63
N ALA A 33 0.97 -9.50 6.77
CA ALA A 33 1.71 -9.78 8.00
C ALA A 33 1.41 -8.77 9.13
N LEU A 34 0.66 -7.70 8.84
CA LEU A 34 0.40 -6.61 9.78
C LEU A 34 -1.00 -6.72 10.38
N ASP A 35 -1.05 -6.52 11.69
CA ASP A 35 -2.29 -6.40 12.42
C ASP A 35 -2.18 -5.41 13.59
N TRP A 36 -3.31 -5.14 14.21
CA TRP A 36 -3.41 -4.20 15.32
C TRP A 36 -2.53 -4.60 16.52
N LEU A 37 -2.33 -5.89 16.78
CA LEU A 37 -1.47 -6.34 17.89
C LEU A 37 0.00 -6.03 17.61
N THR A 38 0.44 -6.25 16.37
CA THR A 38 1.78 -5.92 15.90
C THR A 38 2.03 -4.41 16.00
N LEU A 39 1.09 -3.59 15.51
CA LEU A 39 1.20 -2.13 15.59
C LEU A 39 1.25 -1.63 17.05
N GLN A 40 0.46 -2.23 17.94
CA GLN A 40 0.49 -1.92 19.37
C GLN A 40 1.84 -2.30 20.00
N ALA A 41 2.39 -3.47 19.63
CA ALA A 41 3.69 -3.93 20.13
C ALA A 41 4.86 -3.04 19.67
N TRP A 42 4.78 -2.48 18.45
CA TRP A 42 5.73 -1.48 17.95
C TRP A 42 5.62 -0.17 18.71
N ARG A 43 4.41 0.34 18.89
CA ARG A 43 4.16 1.58 19.63
C ARG A 43 4.71 1.51 21.06
N ARG A 44 4.56 0.38 21.75
CA ARG A 44 5.12 0.16 23.10
C ARG A 44 6.65 0.17 23.16
N ARG A 45 7.31 -0.05 22.02
CA ARG A 45 8.78 -0.02 21.86
C ARG A 45 9.27 1.27 21.22
N ASP A 46 8.43 2.31 21.19
CA ASP A 46 8.71 3.60 20.53
C ASP A 46 9.05 3.47 19.03
N VAL A 47 8.52 2.43 18.38
CA VAL A 47 8.61 2.25 16.93
C VAL A 47 7.40 2.92 16.29
N GLY A 48 7.65 3.99 15.53
CA GLY A 48 6.62 4.71 14.78
C GLY A 48 6.06 3.89 13.62
N PHE A 49 4.79 4.12 13.29
CA PHE A 49 4.12 3.54 12.13
C PHE A 49 3.37 4.63 11.37
N ALA A 50 3.55 4.66 10.05
CA ALA A 50 2.94 5.61 9.14
C ALA A 50 2.47 4.89 7.88
N THR A 51 1.45 5.42 7.23
CA THR A 51 0.86 4.85 6.01
C THR A 51 0.89 5.86 4.87
N LEU A 52 0.97 5.36 3.65
CA LEU A 52 0.67 6.11 2.44
C LEU A 52 -0.34 5.31 1.62
N THR A 53 -0.95 5.96 0.65
CA THR A 53 -1.92 5.36 -0.25
C THR A 53 -1.30 5.29 -1.64
N HIS A 54 -1.42 4.14 -2.31
CA HIS A 54 -0.89 3.95 -3.66
C HIS A 54 -1.84 3.04 -4.43
N ALA A 55 -2.42 3.56 -5.52
CA ALA A 55 -3.21 2.81 -6.48
C ALA A 55 -2.24 2.14 -7.45
N ALA A 56 -1.81 0.92 -7.12
CA ALA A 56 -0.90 0.17 -7.97
C ALA A 56 -1.55 -0.13 -9.32
N GLY A 57 -0.75 -0.05 -10.38
CA GLY A 57 -1.20 -0.31 -11.75
C GLY A 57 -1.65 -1.75 -11.94
N VAL A 58 -2.61 -1.97 -12.84
CA VAL A 58 -3.02 -3.30 -13.28
C VAL A 58 -2.10 -3.78 -14.40
N SER A 59 -1.81 -5.09 -14.43
CA SER A 59 -0.98 -5.71 -15.47
C SER A 59 -1.77 -6.10 -16.72
N SER A 60 -3.10 -6.14 -16.62
CA SER A 60 -4.04 -6.30 -17.73
C SER A 60 -5.42 -5.78 -17.30
N THR A 61 -6.14 -5.20 -18.24
CA THR A 61 -7.54 -4.78 -18.11
C THR A 61 -8.51 -5.82 -18.68
N GLY A 62 -8.00 -6.80 -19.45
CA GLY A 62 -8.79 -7.74 -20.23
C GLY A 62 -9.23 -7.21 -21.61
N ASP A 63 -8.94 -5.95 -21.93
CA ASP A 63 -9.21 -5.33 -23.23
C ASP A 63 -7.89 -5.10 -24.00
N PRO A 64 -7.67 -5.71 -25.18
CA PRO A 64 -6.43 -5.57 -25.93
C PRO A 64 -6.08 -4.14 -26.34
N ALA A 65 -7.06 -3.28 -26.60
CA ALA A 65 -6.83 -1.89 -26.99
C ALA A 65 -6.38 -1.05 -25.79
N LEU A 66 -6.95 -1.29 -24.60
CA LEU A 66 -6.48 -0.66 -23.37
C LEU A 66 -5.11 -1.19 -22.95
N ASP A 67 -4.90 -2.51 -23.04
CA ASP A 67 -3.63 -3.15 -22.66
C ASP A 67 -2.47 -2.67 -23.54
N SER A 68 -2.73 -2.27 -24.79
CA SER A 68 -1.71 -1.65 -25.67
C SER A 68 -1.17 -0.30 -25.15
N ARG A 69 -1.85 0.32 -24.18
CA ARG A 69 -1.49 1.61 -23.59
C ARG A 69 -0.80 1.50 -22.23
N LEU A 70 -0.59 0.27 -21.73
CA LEU A 70 0.12 0.06 -20.48
C LEU A 70 1.60 0.47 -20.61
N PRO A 71 2.23 0.94 -19.52
CA PRO A 71 1.68 1.09 -18.18
C PRO A 71 0.84 2.38 -18.02
N PHE A 72 -0.16 2.34 -17.13
CA PHE A 72 -0.91 3.53 -16.72
C PHE A 72 -0.24 4.25 -15.55
N ASP A 73 -0.57 5.54 -15.40
CA ASP A 73 -0.12 6.34 -14.25
C ASP A 73 -0.66 5.78 -12.93
N GLU A 74 0.22 5.68 -11.95
CA GLU A 74 -0.09 5.15 -10.63
C GLU A 74 -0.25 6.28 -9.62
N SER A 75 -1.50 6.57 -9.26
CA SER A 75 -1.82 7.62 -8.31
C SER A 75 -1.40 7.23 -6.89
N TYR A 76 -0.70 8.12 -6.20
CA TYR A 76 -0.33 7.94 -4.81
C TYR A 76 -0.60 9.20 -3.98
N ARG A 77 -0.72 9.01 -2.67
CA ARG A 77 -0.90 10.09 -1.69
C ARG A 77 -0.09 9.78 -0.46
N ILE A 78 0.80 10.71 -0.12
CA ILE A 78 1.54 10.72 1.14
C ILE A 78 0.85 11.73 2.06
N PRO A 79 0.20 11.30 3.15
CA PRO A 79 -0.34 12.23 4.14
C PRO A 79 0.76 13.12 4.72
N GLU A 80 0.46 14.38 5.02
CA GLU A 80 1.41 15.32 5.63
C GLU A 80 2.03 14.76 6.92
N ARG A 81 1.21 14.08 7.72
CA ARG A 81 1.65 13.35 8.93
C ARG A 81 2.75 12.33 8.61
N THR A 82 2.60 11.56 7.54
CA THR A 82 3.56 10.54 7.11
C THR A 82 4.85 11.20 6.65
N ALA A 83 4.76 12.24 5.81
CA ALA A 83 5.92 13.01 5.36
C ALA A 83 6.70 13.61 6.55
N THR A 84 5.99 14.18 7.52
CA THR A 84 6.57 14.75 8.74
C THR A 84 7.29 13.68 9.58
N GLN A 85 6.70 12.50 9.75
CA GLN A 85 7.32 11.41 10.50
C GLN A 85 8.59 10.88 9.82
N VAL A 86 8.55 10.72 8.50
CA VAL A 86 9.72 10.33 7.69
C VAL A 86 10.84 11.37 7.81
N ALA A 87 10.52 12.66 7.65
CA ALA A 87 11.50 13.73 7.79
C ALA A 87 12.13 13.76 9.19
N ARG A 88 11.33 13.63 10.25
CA ARG A 88 11.82 13.54 11.64
C ARG A 88 12.70 12.32 11.88
N ALA A 89 12.37 11.16 11.30
CA ALA A 89 13.20 9.96 11.39
C ALA A 89 14.56 10.17 10.71
N LYS A 90 14.59 10.78 9.52
CA LYS A 90 15.83 11.14 8.81
C LYS A 90 16.69 12.09 9.65
N LEU A 91 16.11 13.15 10.20
CA LEU A 91 16.81 14.14 11.03
C LEU A 91 17.45 13.53 12.29
N ARG A 92 16.83 12.50 12.88
CA ARG A 92 17.35 11.79 14.06
C ARG A 92 18.34 10.67 13.71
N GLY A 93 18.66 10.45 12.43
CA GLY A 93 19.45 9.29 12.01
C GLY A 93 18.77 7.94 12.30
N SER A 94 17.44 7.94 12.45
CA SER A 94 16.66 6.72 12.70
C SER A 94 16.52 5.89 11.42
N ARG A 95 16.34 4.57 11.59
CA ARG A 95 16.04 3.67 10.46
C ARG A 95 14.60 3.87 9.97
N ILE A 96 14.43 3.86 8.66
CA ILE A 96 13.12 3.88 8.00
C ILE A 96 12.99 2.55 7.27
N ILE A 97 11.97 1.76 7.65
CA ILE A 97 11.72 0.44 7.09
C ILE A 97 10.46 0.53 6.24
N VAL A 98 10.60 0.17 4.97
CA VAL A 98 9.51 0.22 3.99
C VAL A 98 8.89 -1.18 3.87
N ILE A 99 7.57 -1.26 3.92
CA ILE A 99 6.82 -2.52 3.85
C ILE A 99 6.06 -2.58 2.53
N GLY A 100 6.60 -3.33 1.57
CA GLY A 100 6.03 -3.50 0.22
C GLY A 100 6.68 -2.59 -0.82
N THR A 101 6.75 -3.08 -2.06
CA THR A 101 7.40 -2.42 -3.19
C THR A 101 6.68 -1.15 -3.63
N SER A 102 5.35 -1.11 -3.57
CA SER A 102 4.56 0.09 -3.91
C SER A 102 4.87 1.27 -2.98
N VAL A 103 5.24 0.99 -1.72
CA VAL A 103 5.65 2.04 -0.77
C VAL A 103 7.04 2.58 -1.12
N VAL A 104 7.96 1.72 -1.60
CA VAL A 104 9.29 2.13 -2.07
C VAL A 104 9.19 3.08 -3.26
N ARG A 105 8.26 2.83 -4.18
CA ARG A 105 8.06 3.68 -5.36
C ARG A 105 7.47 5.05 -5.02
N ALA A 106 6.71 5.14 -3.93
CA ALA A 106 6.06 6.37 -3.50
C ALA A 106 6.94 7.27 -2.61
N LEU A 107 7.93 6.72 -1.88
CA LEU A 107 8.78 7.45 -0.91
C LEU A 107 10.14 7.87 -1.49
#